data_AF-A0AA95NG11-F1
#
_entry.id   AF-A0AA95NG11-F1
#
_cell.length_a   1.000
_cell.length_b   1.000
_cell.length_c   1.000
_cell.angle_alpha   90.00
_cell.angle_beta   90.00
_cell.angle_gamma   90.00
#
_symmetry.space_group_name_H-M   'P 1'
#
loop_
_entity.id
_entity.type
_entity.pdbx_description
1 polymer ?
#
loop_
_entity_poly.entity_id
_entity_poly.type
_entity_poly.pdbx_seq_one_letter_code
_entity_poly.pdbx_strand_id
1 'polypeptide(L)'
;MNNFRLTISAVALCALSLVAQAKPVQQVSPSSLDCAASDLGLASGNGFACAGYVEGNLLNEANSAAAAALLASLGLSDWTGQIAEKIELGGGSAVDFSTPLFGTTWVGIHKGKAGPNGVEGTAFYKFDAGTDLNSFKYLLAGSSGAVLYSTGKPTTPDGGSGGGGSGNQVPEPSSLLLLAAALGAAGLTAKRRRSAR
;
A
#
# COMPACT_ATOMS: atom_id res chain seq x y z
N MET A 1 -34.69 57.07 50.10
CA MET A 1 -34.32 57.81 48.87
C MET A 1 -32.85 57.48 48.59
N ASN A 2 -32.60 56.47 47.75
CA ASN A 2 -32.05 56.63 46.38
C ASN A 2 -30.51 56.75 46.40
N ASN A 3 -29.66 55.98 45.71
CA ASN A 3 -29.77 54.97 44.65
C ASN A 3 -28.42 54.20 44.60
N PHE A 4 -28.41 52.87 44.56
CA PHE A 4 -27.20 52.09 44.29
C PHE A 4 -27.23 51.64 42.82
N ARG A 5 -26.32 52.17 41.99
CA ARG A 5 -26.24 51.86 40.55
C ARG A 5 -25.30 50.67 40.33
N LEU A 6 -25.85 49.58 39.80
CA LEU A 6 -25.09 48.39 39.40
C LEU A 6 -24.83 48.47 37.88
N THR A 7 -23.58 48.71 37.48
CA THR A 7 -23.13 48.64 36.08
C THR A 7 -22.74 47.21 35.73
N ILE A 8 -23.52 46.58 34.85
CA ILE A 8 -23.21 45.27 34.27
C ILE A 8 -22.51 45.51 32.93
N SER A 9 -21.21 45.21 32.86
CA SER A 9 -20.45 45.22 31.60
C SER A 9 -20.64 43.88 30.89
N ALA A 10 -21.28 43.89 29.72
CA ALA A 10 -21.38 42.75 28.84
C ALA A 10 -20.09 42.60 28.01
N VAL A 11 -19.32 41.54 28.26
CA VAL A 11 -18.18 41.14 27.41
C VAL A 11 -18.73 40.28 26.27
N ALA A 12 -18.82 40.85 25.07
CA ALA A 12 -19.16 40.12 23.86
C ALA A 12 -17.90 39.41 23.31
N LEU A 13 -17.77 38.10 23.55
CA LEU A 13 -16.78 37.28 22.85
C LEU A 13 -17.29 37.01 21.42
N CYS A 14 -16.74 37.75 20.45
CA CYS A 14 -16.82 37.37 19.04
C CYS A 14 -15.97 36.11 18.81
N ALA A 15 -16.61 34.95 18.72
CA ALA A 15 -15.97 33.74 18.21
C ALA A 15 -15.85 33.86 16.68
N LEU A 16 -14.67 34.23 16.18
CA LEU A 16 -14.32 34.09 14.77
C LEU A 16 -14.16 32.59 14.46
N SER A 17 -15.21 31.97 13.93
CA SER A 17 -15.11 30.65 13.31
C SER A 17 -14.36 30.80 11.99
N LEU A 18 -13.08 30.42 11.95
CA LEU A 18 -12.37 30.17 10.69
C LEU A 18 -13.02 28.95 10.03
N VAL A 19 -13.91 29.20 9.07
CA VAL A 19 -14.41 28.16 8.19
C VAL A 19 -13.28 27.86 7.20
N ALA A 20 -12.53 26.79 7.45
CA ALA A 20 -11.57 26.27 6.48
C ALA A 20 -12.35 25.84 5.23
N GLN A 21 -12.19 26.59 4.14
CA GLN A 21 -12.72 26.23 2.82
C GLN A 21 -12.04 24.94 2.37
N ALA A 22 -12.71 23.80 2.56
CA ALA A 22 -12.29 22.54 1.97
C ALA A 22 -12.36 22.70 0.44
N LYS A 23 -11.25 22.46 -0.26
CA LYS A 23 -11.28 22.37 -1.72
C LYS A 23 -12.25 21.26 -2.12
N PRO A 24 -13.11 21.46 -3.14
CA PRO A 24 -14.00 20.41 -3.61
C PRO A 24 -13.15 19.21 -4.01
N VAL A 25 -13.44 18.05 -3.40
CA VAL A 25 -12.90 16.77 -3.86
C VAL A 25 -13.43 16.58 -5.27
N GLN A 26 -12.53 16.50 -6.25
CA GLN A 26 -12.91 16.21 -7.63
C GLN A 26 -13.63 14.87 -7.65
N GLN A 27 -14.94 14.91 -7.93
CA GLN A 27 -15.76 13.72 -7.95
C GLN A 27 -15.28 12.83 -9.09
N VAL A 28 -14.73 11.69 -8.71
CA VAL A 28 -14.18 10.69 -9.61
C VAL A 28 -15.38 9.96 -10.24
N SER A 29 -15.76 10.34 -11.46
CA SER A 29 -16.85 9.65 -12.18
C SER A 29 -16.35 8.29 -12.65
N PRO A 30 -16.96 7.16 -12.23
CA PRO A 30 -16.63 5.86 -12.78
C PRO A 30 -17.02 5.84 -14.25
N SER A 31 -16.07 5.51 -15.14
CA SER A 31 -16.43 5.20 -16.51
C SER A 31 -17.20 3.89 -16.57
N SER A 32 -18.00 3.68 -17.63
CA SER A 32 -18.82 2.48 -17.79
C SER A 32 -18.02 1.19 -18.07
N LEU A 33 -16.70 1.22 -17.91
CA LEU A 33 -15.81 0.09 -18.13
C LEU A 33 -15.25 -0.37 -16.78
N ASP A 34 -15.66 -1.57 -16.38
CA ASP A 34 -15.03 -2.27 -15.27
C ASP A 34 -13.68 -2.83 -15.72
N CYS A 35 -12.72 -2.83 -14.80
CA CYS A 35 -11.42 -3.46 -15.00
C CYS A 35 -11.38 -4.83 -14.32
N ALA A 36 -10.64 -5.76 -14.91
CA ALA A 36 -10.59 -7.16 -14.51
C ALA A 36 -9.16 -7.73 -14.53
N ALA A 37 -8.94 -8.83 -13.81
CA ALA A 37 -7.64 -9.51 -13.79
C ALA A 37 -7.21 -9.99 -15.19
N SER A 38 -8.19 -10.34 -16.02
CA SER A 38 -7.97 -10.70 -17.42
C SER A 38 -7.36 -9.56 -18.23
N ASP A 39 -7.59 -8.30 -17.87
CA ASP A 39 -6.98 -7.16 -18.55
C ASP A 39 -5.46 -7.15 -18.35
N LEU A 40 -4.98 -7.72 -17.23
CA LEU A 40 -3.57 -7.87 -16.90
C LEU A 40 -2.98 -9.21 -17.36
N GLY A 41 -3.76 -10.05 -18.05
CA GLY A 41 -3.38 -11.43 -18.33
C GLY A 41 -3.14 -12.28 -17.07
N LEU A 42 -3.71 -11.87 -15.93
CA LEU A 42 -3.61 -12.57 -14.65
C LEU A 42 -4.89 -13.37 -14.38
N ALA A 43 -4.78 -14.41 -13.56
CA ALA A 43 -5.96 -15.11 -13.06
C ALA A 43 -6.65 -14.28 -11.96
N SER A 44 -7.99 -14.30 -11.92
CA SER A 44 -8.76 -13.71 -10.82
C SER A 44 -8.60 -14.58 -9.57
N GLY A 45 -7.52 -14.37 -8.82
CA GLY A 45 -7.22 -15.05 -7.56
C GLY A 45 -7.52 -14.21 -6.34
N ASN A 46 -7.24 -14.78 -5.16
CA ASN A 46 -7.25 -14.04 -3.91
C ASN A 46 -6.22 -12.89 -4.00
N GLY A 47 -6.66 -11.67 -3.68
CA GLY A 47 -5.80 -10.49 -3.71
C GLY A 47 -6.00 -9.59 -4.93
N PHE A 48 -6.76 -9.99 -5.95
CA PHE A 48 -7.14 -9.09 -7.03
C PHE A 48 -8.26 -8.13 -6.60
N ALA A 49 -8.08 -6.84 -6.84
CA ALA A 49 -9.12 -5.82 -6.78
C ALA A 49 -8.82 -4.71 -7.78
N CYS A 50 -9.85 -4.04 -8.30
CA CYS A 50 -9.66 -2.93 -9.22
C CYS A 50 -10.71 -1.83 -8.98
N ALA A 51 -10.28 -0.56 -9.06
CA ALA A 51 -11.12 0.60 -8.73
C ALA A 51 -11.93 1.14 -9.92
N GLY A 52 -12.03 0.38 -11.01
CA GLY A 52 -12.65 0.82 -12.27
C GLY A 52 -11.77 1.77 -13.07
N TYR A 53 -12.19 2.05 -14.30
CA TYR A 53 -11.59 3.13 -15.09
C TYR A 53 -12.21 4.47 -14.71
N VAL A 54 -11.35 5.42 -14.42
CA VAL A 54 -11.70 6.80 -14.16
C VAL A 54 -11.37 7.64 -15.39
N GLU A 55 -12.23 8.60 -15.72
CA GLU A 55 -12.02 9.51 -16.83
C GLU A 55 -10.68 10.28 -16.72
N GLY A 56 -9.93 10.28 -17.83
CA GLY A 56 -8.68 11.01 -17.98
C GLY A 56 -7.43 10.25 -17.55
N ASN A 57 -6.28 10.90 -17.79
CA ASN A 57 -4.96 10.37 -17.46
C ASN A 57 -4.50 10.81 -16.07
N LEU A 58 -4.93 10.10 -15.05
CA LEU A 58 -4.50 10.33 -13.66
C LEU A 58 -3.03 9.98 -13.43
N LEU A 59 -2.33 9.34 -14.39
CA LEU A 59 -0.90 9.09 -14.26
C LEU A 59 -0.03 10.34 -14.50
N ASN A 60 -0.61 11.41 -15.07
CA ASN A 60 0.07 12.71 -15.18
C ASN A 60 0.14 13.46 -13.84
N GLU A 61 -0.86 13.22 -12.99
CA GLU A 61 -0.91 13.69 -11.61
C GLU A 61 -0.97 12.48 -10.69
N ALA A 62 -0.03 11.56 -10.88
CA ALA A 62 -0.04 10.27 -10.21
C ALA A 62 0.01 10.40 -8.68
N ASN A 63 0.48 11.53 -8.13
CA ASN A 63 0.49 11.86 -6.70
C ASN A 63 -0.76 12.65 -6.20
N SER A 64 -1.81 12.75 -7.02
CA SER A 64 -3.02 13.51 -6.70
C SER A 64 -3.87 12.89 -5.59
N ALA A 65 -4.73 13.71 -4.98
CA ALA A 65 -5.72 13.23 -4.00
C ALA A 65 -6.72 12.23 -4.62
N ALA A 66 -6.99 12.33 -5.92
CA ALA A 66 -7.83 11.37 -6.64
C ALA A 66 -7.16 9.99 -6.72
N ALA A 67 -5.87 9.94 -7.08
CA ALA A 67 -5.09 8.70 -7.05
C ALA A 67 -5.04 8.12 -5.63
N ALA A 68 -4.84 8.97 -4.60
CA ALA A 68 -4.82 8.54 -3.21
C ALA A 68 -6.16 7.92 -2.77
N ALA A 69 -7.29 8.52 -3.14
CA ALA A 69 -8.61 7.99 -2.81
C ALA A 69 -8.87 6.62 -3.48
N LEU A 70 -8.47 6.46 -4.75
CA LEU A 70 -8.61 5.19 -5.47
C LEU A 70 -7.71 4.11 -4.89
N LEU A 71 -6.45 4.43 -4.57
CA LEU A 71 -5.53 3.51 -3.90
C LEU A 71 -6.02 3.11 -2.50
N ALA A 72 -6.56 4.06 -1.74
CA ALA A 72 -7.17 3.79 -0.43
C ALA A 72 -8.39 2.86 -0.56
N SER A 73 -9.21 3.01 -1.60
CA SER A 73 -10.34 2.10 -1.87
C SER A 73 -9.89 0.65 -2.14
N LEU A 74 -8.65 0.47 -2.60
CA LEU A 74 -8.00 -0.84 -2.79
C LEU A 74 -7.24 -1.32 -1.55
N GLY A 75 -7.26 -0.56 -0.45
CA GLY A 75 -6.61 -0.90 0.81
C GLY A 75 -5.19 -0.36 0.99
N LEU A 76 -4.74 0.60 0.15
CA LEU A 76 -3.49 1.32 0.35
C LEU A 76 -3.76 2.70 0.98
N SER A 77 -4.27 2.70 2.22
CA SER A 77 -4.75 3.90 2.92
C SER A 77 -3.64 4.85 3.37
N ASP A 78 -2.44 4.34 3.62
CA ASP A 78 -1.32 5.10 4.19
C ASP A 78 -0.34 5.62 3.13
N TRP A 79 -0.78 5.66 1.87
CA TRP A 79 0.05 6.11 0.77
C TRP A 79 0.28 7.63 0.82
N THR A 80 1.54 8.03 0.82
CA THR A 80 1.98 9.41 1.03
C THR A 80 2.22 10.20 -0.27
N GLY A 81 1.75 9.68 -1.42
CA GLY A 81 1.96 10.29 -2.73
C GLY A 81 3.28 9.91 -3.41
N GLN A 82 4.08 9.02 -2.81
CA GLN A 82 5.33 8.55 -3.40
C GLN A 82 5.08 7.51 -4.49
N ILE A 83 5.74 7.66 -5.63
CA ILE A 83 5.65 6.73 -6.76
C ILE A 83 6.93 5.90 -6.77
N ALA A 84 6.80 4.57 -6.84
CA ALA A 84 7.96 3.69 -6.91
C ALA A 84 8.58 3.72 -8.32
N GLU A 85 7.74 3.63 -9.36
CA GLU A 85 8.19 3.65 -10.74
C GLU A 85 7.08 4.12 -11.68
N LYS A 86 7.45 4.77 -12.80
CA LYS A 86 6.54 5.08 -13.90
C LYS A 86 7.20 4.68 -15.22
N ILE A 87 6.44 4.02 -16.08
CA ILE A 87 6.86 3.62 -17.42
C ILE A 87 5.86 4.12 -18.47
N GLU A 88 6.38 4.43 -19.65
CA GLU A 88 5.58 4.74 -20.84
C GLU A 88 5.41 3.47 -21.67
N LEU A 89 4.17 3.15 -22.04
CA LEU A 89 3.86 1.91 -22.76
C LEU A 89 3.75 2.12 -24.26
N GLY A 90 3.36 3.31 -24.72
CA GLY A 90 3.31 3.66 -26.15
C GLY A 90 2.44 2.73 -27.01
N GLY A 91 1.41 2.10 -26.45
CA GLY A 91 0.56 1.10 -27.09
C GLY A 91 1.04 -0.34 -26.92
N GLY A 92 2.18 -0.55 -26.26
CA GLY A 92 2.72 -1.86 -25.92
C GLY A 92 1.87 -2.61 -24.90
N SER A 93 1.85 -3.94 -25.02
CA SER A 93 1.09 -4.83 -24.13
C SER A 93 1.95 -5.44 -23.02
N ALA A 94 3.25 -5.17 -22.95
CA ALA A 94 4.09 -5.61 -21.84
C ALA A 94 4.23 -4.47 -20.82
N VAL A 95 3.86 -4.74 -19.58
CA VAL A 95 4.13 -3.86 -18.44
C VAL A 95 5.32 -4.45 -17.71
N ASP A 96 6.49 -3.82 -17.89
CA ASP A 96 7.77 -4.30 -17.39
C ASP A 96 8.41 -3.19 -16.55
N PHE A 97 8.33 -3.35 -15.23
CA PHE A 97 8.95 -2.41 -14.29
C PHE A 97 10.38 -2.88 -14.02
N SER A 98 11.30 -1.92 -13.91
CA SER A 98 12.67 -2.20 -13.45
C SER A 98 12.68 -2.67 -11.99
N THR A 99 11.66 -2.28 -11.22
CA THR A 99 11.40 -2.72 -9.85
C THR A 99 10.72 -4.09 -9.85
N PRO A 100 11.35 -5.14 -9.31
CA PRO A 100 10.70 -6.45 -9.19
C PRO A 100 9.50 -6.37 -8.24
N LEU A 101 8.42 -7.07 -8.59
CA LEU A 101 7.16 -7.01 -7.86
C LEU A 101 7.02 -8.21 -6.91
N PHE A 102 6.63 -7.94 -5.66
CA PHE A 102 6.48 -8.94 -4.61
C PHE A 102 5.13 -8.78 -3.90
N GLY A 103 4.52 -9.89 -3.50
CA GLY A 103 3.31 -9.93 -2.69
C GLY A 103 2.23 -9.00 -3.22
N THR A 104 1.57 -8.28 -2.31
CA THR A 104 0.54 -7.31 -2.72
C THR A 104 1.16 -6.11 -3.44
N THR A 105 0.72 -5.88 -4.67
CA THR A 105 1.19 -4.83 -5.56
C THR A 105 0.04 -3.94 -6.00
N TRP A 106 0.29 -2.63 -6.08
CA TRP A 106 -0.64 -1.62 -6.56
C TRP A 106 -0.07 -0.90 -7.77
N VAL A 107 -0.80 -0.95 -8.88
CA VAL A 107 -0.42 -0.29 -10.13
C VAL A 107 -1.57 0.55 -10.67
N GLY A 108 -1.25 1.66 -11.33
CA GLY A 108 -2.18 2.40 -12.18
C GLY A 108 -1.81 2.21 -13.64
N ILE A 109 -2.79 1.97 -14.51
CA ILE A 109 -2.56 1.86 -15.96
C ILE A 109 -3.54 2.78 -16.67
N HIS A 110 -3.00 3.65 -17.52
CA HIS A 110 -3.79 4.52 -18.37
C HIS A 110 -3.94 3.91 -19.76
N LYS A 111 -5.17 3.95 -20.27
CA LYS A 111 -5.47 3.70 -21.68
C LYS A 111 -6.08 4.92 -22.34
N GLY A 112 -5.64 5.18 -23.56
CA GLY A 112 -6.28 6.12 -24.46
C GLY A 112 -7.51 5.54 -25.16
N LYS A 113 -8.09 6.35 -26.04
CA LYS A 113 -9.31 6.04 -26.81
C LYS A 113 -9.18 4.90 -27.81
N ALA A 114 -7.99 4.33 -28.00
CA ALA A 114 -7.79 3.15 -28.85
C ALA A 114 -8.25 1.84 -28.18
N GLY A 115 -8.61 1.86 -26.89
CA GLY A 115 -9.11 0.70 -26.16
C GLY A 115 -10.60 0.40 -26.39
N PRO A 116 -11.15 -0.63 -25.71
CA PRO A 116 -12.57 -1.00 -25.83
C PRO A 116 -13.50 0.18 -25.59
N ASN A 117 -14.56 0.25 -26.40
CA ASN A 117 -15.58 1.30 -26.39
C ASN A 117 -15.08 2.72 -26.69
N GLY A 118 -13.82 2.90 -27.11
CA GLY A 118 -13.30 4.22 -27.44
C GLY A 118 -13.08 5.15 -26.24
N VAL A 119 -13.21 4.62 -25.02
CA VAL A 119 -13.16 5.40 -23.78
C VAL A 119 -11.72 5.54 -23.31
N GLU A 120 -11.33 6.75 -22.95
CA GLU A 120 -10.06 7.02 -22.26
C GLU A 120 -10.25 6.88 -20.75
N GLY A 121 -9.25 6.35 -20.06
CA GLY A 121 -9.25 6.38 -18.61
C GLY A 121 -8.08 5.70 -17.95
N THR A 122 -7.97 5.93 -16.65
CA THR A 122 -6.98 5.32 -15.77
C THR A 122 -7.64 4.33 -14.84
N ALA A 123 -7.16 3.09 -14.82
CA ALA A 123 -7.58 2.08 -13.87
C ALA A 123 -6.49 1.82 -12.83
N PHE A 124 -6.90 1.55 -11.60
CA PHE A 124 -6.02 1.22 -10.50
C PHE A 124 -6.29 -0.22 -10.07
N TYR A 125 -5.22 -1.01 -10.00
CA TYR A 125 -5.26 -2.43 -9.73
C TYR A 125 -4.50 -2.73 -8.45
N LYS A 126 -5.01 -3.69 -7.70
CA LYS A 126 -4.32 -4.41 -6.64
C LYS A 126 -4.30 -5.89 -7.04
N PHE A 127 -3.15 -6.54 -6.90
CA PHE A 127 -3.03 -7.98 -7.13
C PHE A 127 -1.87 -8.55 -6.31
N ASP A 128 -1.76 -9.88 -6.26
CA ASP A 128 -0.62 -10.57 -5.68
C ASP A 128 0.39 -10.93 -6.79
N ALA A 129 1.55 -10.28 -6.76
CA ALA A 129 2.68 -10.51 -7.66
C ALA A 129 3.54 -11.73 -7.28
N GLY A 130 3.23 -12.40 -6.18
CA GLY A 130 4.01 -13.56 -5.73
C GLY A 130 5.40 -13.15 -5.24
N THR A 131 6.45 -13.84 -5.69
CA THR A 131 7.79 -13.71 -5.09
C THR A 131 8.83 -13.02 -5.94
N ASP A 132 8.58 -12.68 -7.21
CA ASP A 132 9.51 -11.95 -8.09
C ASP A 132 8.89 -11.71 -9.50
N LEU A 133 7.71 -11.10 -9.59
CA LEU A 133 7.12 -10.82 -10.91
C LEU A 133 7.77 -9.58 -11.51
N ASN A 134 8.51 -9.75 -12.60
CA ASN A 134 9.16 -8.62 -13.28
C ASN A 134 8.24 -7.94 -14.31
N SER A 135 7.42 -8.72 -15.02
CA SER A 135 6.49 -8.21 -16.02
C SER A 135 5.19 -8.98 -16.08
N PHE A 136 4.15 -8.29 -16.55
CA PHE A 136 2.85 -8.87 -16.88
C PHE A 136 2.31 -8.24 -18.16
N LYS A 137 1.23 -8.80 -18.70
CA LYS A 137 0.63 -8.29 -19.94
C LYS A 137 -0.46 -7.28 -19.62
N TYR A 138 -0.71 -6.36 -20.53
CA TYR A 138 -1.91 -5.57 -20.58
C TYR A 138 -2.61 -5.87 -21.91
N LEU A 139 -3.78 -6.53 -21.83
CA LEU A 139 -4.47 -7.11 -22.97
C LEU A 139 -5.46 -6.15 -23.63
N LEU A 140 -5.58 -4.93 -23.12
CA LEU A 140 -6.43 -3.90 -23.71
C LEU A 140 -5.61 -3.00 -24.63
N ALA A 141 -6.21 -2.66 -25.77
CA ALA A 141 -5.58 -1.74 -26.71
C ALA A 141 -5.46 -0.31 -26.13
N GLY A 142 -4.49 0.44 -26.62
CA GLY A 142 -4.34 1.86 -26.31
C GLY A 142 -3.69 2.17 -24.97
N SER A 143 -2.97 1.23 -24.34
CA SER A 143 -2.09 1.54 -23.20
C SER A 143 -1.15 2.70 -23.53
N SER A 144 -1.04 3.69 -22.65
CA SER A 144 -0.05 4.75 -22.85
C SER A 144 0.98 4.83 -21.75
N GLY A 145 0.64 4.43 -20.52
CA GLY A 145 1.57 4.43 -19.40
C GLY A 145 1.09 3.58 -18.24
N ALA A 146 2.04 3.23 -17.36
CA ALA A 146 1.78 2.53 -16.12
C ALA A 146 2.61 3.13 -14.98
N VAL A 147 2.06 3.10 -13.77
CA VAL A 147 2.69 3.57 -12.54
C VAL A 147 2.64 2.46 -11.51
N LEU A 148 3.80 2.16 -10.91
CA LEU A 148 3.91 1.34 -9.71
C LEU A 148 3.83 2.25 -8.48
N TYR A 149 2.79 2.07 -7.68
CA TYR A 149 2.58 2.86 -6.45
C TYR A 149 3.21 2.20 -5.24
N SER A 150 3.02 0.89 -5.11
CA SER A 150 3.56 0.10 -4.01
C SER A 150 3.64 -1.36 -4.39
N THR A 151 4.61 -2.05 -3.81
CA THR A 151 4.78 -3.50 -3.92
C THR A 151 5.36 -4.02 -2.62
N GLY A 152 5.18 -5.31 -2.36
CA GLY A 152 5.79 -5.98 -1.22
C GLY A 152 7.30 -5.94 -1.28
N LYS A 153 7.93 -6.48 -0.24
CA LYS A 153 9.38 -6.62 -0.17
C LYS A 153 9.76 -8.07 -0.48
N PRO A 154 10.98 -8.31 -0.99
CA PRO A 154 11.50 -9.67 -1.08
C PRO A 154 11.38 -10.33 0.29
N THR A 155 10.68 -11.45 0.37
CA THR A 155 10.73 -12.30 1.56
C THR A 155 12.11 -12.93 1.58
N THR A 156 13.02 -12.42 2.41
CA THR A 156 14.27 -13.13 2.65
C THR A 156 13.92 -14.51 3.21
N PRO A 157 14.50 -15.61 2.68
CA PRO A 157 14.28 -16.95 3.23
C PRO A 157 14.60 -17.06 4.73
N ASP A 158 15.38 -16.13 5.27
CA ASP A 158 15.70 -16.05 6.69
C ASP A 158 14.86 -14.98 7.39
N GLY A 159 13.95 -15.41 8.29
CA GLY A 159 13.57 -14.60 9.45
C GLY A 159 12.12 -14.17 9.65
N GLY A 160 11.15 -15.08 9.48
CA GLY A 160 9.99 -15.18 10.40
C GLY A 160 8.89 -14.11 10.34
N SER A 161 7.73 -14.51 9.81
CA SER A 161 6.47 -14.46 10.57
C SER A 161 5.41 -15.32 9.87
N GLY A 162 4.96 -16.38 10.53
CA GLY A 162 3.74 -17.11 10.19
C GLY A 162 3.91 -18.49 9.57
N GLY A 163 4.10 -19.51 10.40
CA GLY A 163 3.55 -20.85 10.13
C GLY A 163 4.49 -21.91 9.58
N GLY A 164 5.19 -22.60 10.50
CA GLY A 164 5.42 -24.04 10.44
C GLY A 164 6.34 -24.60 9.35
N GLY A 165 7.61 -24.82 9.70
CA GLY A 165 8.40 -25.90 9.10
C GLY A 165 9.83 -25.54 8.68
N SER A 166 10.77 -25.84 9.57
CA SER A 166 12.13 -26.31 9.24
C SER A 166 12.96 -25.49 8.23
N GLY A 167 13.48 -24.34 8.68
CA GLY A 167 14.62 -23.67 8.05
C GLY A 167 15.50 -23.06 9.13
N ASN A 168 16.81 -23.27 9.06
CA ASN A 168 17.81 -22.96 10.09
C ASN A 168 17.67 -21.55 10.69
N GLN A 169 16.95 -21.43 11.80
CA GLN A 169 16.95 -20.23 12.61
C GLN A 169 18.33 -20.07 13.25
N VAL A 170 19.10 -19.10 12.78
CA VAL A 170 20.25 -18.58 13.51
C VAL A 170 19.73 -17.99 14.83
N PRO A 171 20.14 -18.52 16.00
CA PRO A 171 19.60 -18.06 17.27
C PRO A 171 19.96 -16.59 17.53
N GLU A 172 18.93 -15.76 17.75
CA GLU A 172 19.07 -14.40 18.26
C GLU A 172 19.88 -14.38 19.58
N PRO A 173 20.60 -13.30 19.92
CA PRO A 173 21.56 -13.27 21.04
C PRO A 173 20.95 -13.59 22.41
N SER A 174 19.64 -13.40 22.60
CA SER A 174 18.90 -13.81 23.81
C SER A 174 18.77 -15.33 23.93
N SER A 175 18.67 -16.06 22.82
CA SER A 175 18.62 -17.52 22.77
C SER A 175 19.96 -18.15 23.15
N LEU A 176 21.07 -17.51 22.74
CA LEU A 176 22.42 -17.90 23.19
C LEU A 176 22.59 -17.67 24.71
N LEU A 177 22.04 -16.59 25.23
CA LEU A 177 22.03 -16.30 26.68
C LEU A 177 21.24 -17.34 27.48
N LEU A 178 20.08 -17.79 26.99
CA LEU A 178 19.30 -18.85 27.63
C LEU A 178 20.03 -20.20 27.60
N LEU A 179 20.69 -20.54 26.49
CA LEU A 179 21.49 -21.76 26.39
C LEU A 179 22.70 -21.73 27.35
N ALA A 180 23.39 -20.59 27.45
CA ALA A 180 24.49 -20.40 28.39
C ALA A 180 24.03 -20.49 29.85
N ALA A 181 22.86 -19.91 30.18
CA ALA A 181 22.27 -20.02 31.52
C ALA A 181 21.91 -21.47 31.88
N ALA A 182 21.37 -22.23 30.94
CA ALA A 182 21.04 -23.64 31.15
C ALA A 182 22.28 -24.51 31.40
N LEU A 183 23.37 -24.28 30.67
CA LEU A 183 24.63 -25.00 30.87
C LEU A 183 25.29 -24.64 32.22
N GLY A 184 25.21 -23.38 32.64
CA GLY A 184 25.70 -22.92 33.94
C GLY A 184 24.99 -23.59 35.13
N ALA A 185 23.67 -23.77 35.04
CA ALA A 185 22.89 -24.45 36.08
C ALA A 185 23.24 -25.95 36.20
N ALA A 186 23.46 -26.63 35.07
CA ALA A 186 23.87 -28.04 35.05
C ALA A 186 25.25 -28.25 35.72
N GLY A 187 26.22 -27.36 35.49
CA GLY A 187 27.54 -27.43 36.11
C GLY A 187 27.52 -27.29 37.64
N LEU A 188 26.66 -26.42 38.18
CA LEU A 188 26.54 -26.21 39.63
C LEU A 188 25.94 -27.42 40.36
N THR A 189 25.00 -28.13 39.73
CA THR A 189 24.43 -29.37 40.32
C THR A 189 25.41 -30.54 40.33
N ALA A 190 26.26 -30.66 39.30
CA ALA A 190 27.31 -31.68 39.25
C ALA A 190 28.43 -31.44 40.29
N LYS A 191 28.81 -30.17 40.55
CA LYS A 191 29.84 -29.84 41.54
C LYS A 191 29.41 -30.16 42.98
N ARG A 192 28.12 -29.97 43.31
CA ARG A 192 27.60 -30.31 44.65
C ARG A 192 27.64 -31.80 44.97
N ARG A 193 27.59 -32.68 43.95
CA ARG A 193 27.66 -34.14 44.15
C ARG A 193 29.08 -34.66 44.42
N ARG A 194 30.13 -33.91 44.08
CA ARG A 194 31.52 -34.28 44.42
C ARG A 194 31.95 -33.84 45.82
N SER A 195 31.27 -32.86 46.41
CA SER A 195 31.63 -32.34 47.74
C SER A 195 30.91 -33.04 48.90
N ALA A 196 30.08 -34.06 48.61
CA ALA A 196 29.35 -34.86 49.59
C ALA A 196 29.86 -36.33 49.66
N ARG A 197 31.07 -36.58 49.16
CA ARG A 197 31.83 -37.82 49.37
C ARG A 197 33.12 -37.51 50.09
#